data_AF-A0A926JNV6-F1
#
_entry.id   AF-A0A926JNV6-F1
#
_cell.length_a   1.000
_cell.length_b   1.000
_cell.length_c   1.000
_cell.angle_alpha   90.00
_cell.angle_beta   90.00
_cell.angle_gamma   90.00
#
_symmetry.space_group_name_H-M   'P 1'
#
loop_
_entity.id
_entity.type
_entity.pdbx_description
1 polymer ?
#
loop_
_entity_poly.entity_id
_entity_poly.type
_entity_poly.pdbx_seq_one_letter_code
_entity_poly.pdbx_strand_id
1 'polypeptide(L)'
;MKILFAILLFAVAGRECENRAALQNTGQKENISFQYKALSRGSFYEVVISPETISVQKSRDKAAKTLAKMDDKDWQDLLAVLDKIDVTQIRELKAPTDKRLYDGAAHAELIITREGKAYRTSGFDHGYPPEEVEPLVKTILALAETVEKQ
;
A
#
# COMPACT_ATOMS: atom_id res chain seq x y z
N MET A 1 -63.16 2.06 39.61
CA MET A 1 -62.75 0.64 39.49
C MET A 1 -61.75 0.61 38.33
N LYS A 2 -60.41 0.69 38.46
CA LYS A 2 -59.41 -0.09 39.22
C LYS A 2 -59.46 -1.60 38.96
N ILE A 3 -58.95 -2.03 37.79
CA ILE A 3 -58.47 -3.40 37.48
C ILE A 3 -57.30 -3.20 36.50
N LEU A 4 -56.04 -3.21 36.94
CA LEU A 4 -55.11 -4.34 37.20
C LEU A 4 -54.40 -4.89 35.95
N PHE A 5 -53.14 -4.46 35.83
CA PHE A 5 -51.91 -5.16 35.40
C PHE A 5 -51.97 -6.41 34.51
N ALA A 6 -51.27 -6.33 33.38
CA ALA A 6 -50.40 -7.41 32.91
C ALA A 6 -49.20 -6.79 32.16
N ILE A 7 -48.10 -6.56 32.88
CA ILE A 7 -46.79 -6.25 32.30
C ILE A 7 -46.17 -7.59 31.93
N LEU A 8 -45.99 -7.84 30.63
CA LEU A 8 -45.20 -8.96 30.14
C LEU A 8 -43.72 -8.51 30.07
N LEU A 9 -42.94 -8.93 31.06
CA LEU A 9 -41.48 -8.84 31.05
C LEU A 9 -40.94 -9.89 30.07
N PHE A 10 -40.56 -9.48 28.87
CA PHE A 10 -39.58 -10.22 28.07
C PHE A 10 -38.20 -9.60 28.30
N ALA A 11 -37.51 -10.12 29.30
CA ALA A 11 -36.06 -10.01 29.38
C ALA A 11 -35.47 -11.16 28.54
N VAL A 12 -34.91 -10.84 27.37
CA VAL A 12 -33.84 -11.65 26.78
C VAL A 12 -32.66 -10.71 26.57
N ALA A 13 -31.68 -10.88 27.45
CA ALA A 13 -30.35 -10.37 27.27
C ALA A 13 -29.61 -11.28 26.28
N GLY A 14 -29.01 -10.67 25.27
CA GLY A 14 -28.15 -11.33 24.29
C GLY A 14 -27.60 -10.31 23.31
N ARG A 15 -26.46 -9.71 23.65
CA ARG A 15 -25.54 -8.99 22.75
C ARG A 15 -25.00 -10.04 21.77
N GLU A 16 -24.84 -9.80 20.48
CA GLU A 16 -23.90 -8.83 19.91
C GLU A 16 -24.49 -8.18 18.64
N CYS A 17 -24.50 -6.84 18.63
CA CYS A 17 -24.43 -6.08 17.40
C CYS A 17 -23.00 -6.29 16.89
N GLU A 18 -22.81 -7.16 15.90
CA GLU A 18 -21.53 -7.23 15.20
C GLU A 18 -21.25 -5.84 14.64
N ASN A 19 -20.22 -5.21 15.19
CA ASN A 19 -19.65 -3.96 14.72
C ASN A 19 -19.25 -4.14 13.24
N ARG A 20 -20.17 -3.86 12.32
CA ARG A 20 -19.79 -3.25 11.06
C ARG A 20 -19.49 -1.80 11.40
N ALA A 21 -18.28 -1.57 11.93
CA ALA A 21 -17.65 -0.28 11.83
C ALA A 21 -17.72 0.09 10.34
N ALA A 22 -18.58 1.05 10.03
CA ALA A 22 -18.66 1.63 8.73
C ALA A 22 -17.28 2.19 8.38
N LEU A 23 -16.63 1.58 7.39
CA LEU A 23 -15.69 2.30 6.56
C LEU A 23 -16.25 2.36 5.13
N GLN A 24 -17.47 2.89 5.03
CA GLN A 24 -17.86 3.62 3.84
C GLN A 24 -17.32 5.05 3.99
N ASN A 25 -16.02 5.21 3.74
CA ASN A 25 -15.48 6.55 3.45
C ASN A 25 -15.71 6.83 1.96
N THR A 26 -16.98 6.95 1.58
CA THR A 26 -17.39 7.35 0.24
C THR A 26 -17.21 8.86 0.11
N GLY A 27 -16.08 9.30 -0.47
CA GLY A 27 -15.96 10.65 -1.00
C GLY A 27 -14.56 11.27 -1.00
N GLN A 28 -13.65 10.82 -0.13
CA GLN A 28 -12.27 11.31 -0.14
C GLN A 28 -11.33 10.13 -0.28
N LYS A 29 -10.81 9.92 -1.49
CA LYS A 29 -9.62 9.10 -1.70
C LYS A 29 -8.54 9.71 -0.82
N GLU A 30 -8.10 8.99 0.21
CA GLU A 30 -7.00 9.43 1.08
C GLU A 30 -5.85 9.91 0.20
N ASN A 31 -5.18 11.00 0.57
CA ASN A 31 -4.09 11.55 -0.22
C ASN A 31 -2.85 10.69 -0.01
N ILE A 32 -2.89 9.49 -0.57
CA ILE A 32 -1.87 8.47 -0.48
C ILE A 32 -1.32 8.18 -1.87
N SER A 33 0.00 8.11 -1.98
CA SER A 33 0.67 7.60 -3.17
C SER A 33 1.89 6.77 -2.80
N PHE A 34 2.26 5.87 -3.70
CA PHE A 34 3.39 4.99 -3.55
C PHE A 34 4.35 5.22 -4.71
N GLN A 35 5.64 5.24 -4.40
CA GLN A 35 6.69 5.26 -5.40
C GLN A 35 7.72 4.19 -5.06
N TYR A 36 7.85 3.21 -5.94
CA TYR A 36 8.92 2.23 -5.89
C TYR A 36 9.93 2.57 -6.95
N LYS A 37 11.22 2.59 -6.59
CA LYS A 37 12.28 2.86 -7.54
C LYS A 37 13.39 1.83 -7.38
N ALA A 38 13.87 1.29 -8.49
CA ALA A 38 15.06 0.45 -8.53
C ALA A 38 15.97 0.95 -9.65
N LEU A 39 17.24 1.19 -9.34
CA LEU A 39 18.21 1.71 -10.31
C LEU A 39 19.60 1.11 -10.13
N SER A 40 20.31 1.01 -11.24
CA SER A 40 21.73 0.68 -11.29
C SER A 40 22.44 1.67 -12.22
N ARG A 41 23.70 1.39 -12.58
CA ARG A 41 24.40 2.17 -13.61
C ARG A 41 23.68 2.05 -14.96
N GLY A 42 23.27 0.83 -15.34
CA GLY A 42 22.67 0.54 -16.65
C GLY A 42 21.14 0.44 -16.69
N SER A 43 20.46 0.34 -15.54
CA SER A 43 19.00 0.17 -15.48
C SER A 43 18.31 1.25 -14.64
N PHE A 44 17.06 1.52 -15.01
CA PHE A 44 16.15 2.38 -14.27
C PHE A 44 14.78 1.72 -14.27
N TYR A 45 14.14 1.71 -13.11
CA TYR A 45 12.79 1.22 -12.92
C TYR A 45 12.10 2.10 -11.90
N GLU A 46 10.93 2.62 -12.24
CA GLU A 46 10.11 3.42 -11.33
C GLU A 46 8.64 3.05 -11.53
N VAL A 47 7.96 2.78 -10.43
CA VAL A 47 6.52 2.55 -10.35
C VAL A 47 5.94 3.64 -9.48
N VAL A 48 4.98 4.40 -10.00
CA VAL A 48 4.21 5.39 -9.22
C VAL A 48 2.76 5.00 -9.23
N ILE A 49 2.19 4.83 -8.04
CA ILE A 49 0.80 4.43 -7.81
C ILE A 49 0.07 5.55 -7.08
N SER A 50 -1.11 5.89 -7.59
CA SER A 50 -2.08 6.78 -6.98
C SER A 50 -3.45 6.08 -6.92
N PRO A 51 -4.44 6.67 -6.24
CA PRO A 51 -5.79 6.14 -6.20
C PRO A 51 -6.46 6.00 -7.59
N GLU A 52 -5.93 6.61 -8.63
CA GLU A 52 -6.52 6.63 -9.97
C GLU A 52 -5.68 5.93 -11.03
N THR A 53 -4.36 5.85 -10.80
CA THR A 53 -3.42 5.44 -11.84
C THR A 53 -2.25 4.64 -11.30
N ILE A 54 -1.71 3.80 -12.19
CA ILE A 54 -0.41 3.16 -12.04
C ILE A 54 0.43 3.58 -13.25
N SER A 55 1.63 4.08 -12.99
CA SER A 55 2.59 4.40 -14.03
C SER A 55 3.89 3.65 -13.83
N VAL A 56 4.45 3.15 -14.93
CA VAL A 56 5.71 2.42 -14.96
C VAL A 56 6.68 3.08 -15.92
N GLN A 57 7.90 3.31 -15.47
CA GLN A 57 8.97 3.94 -16.24
C GLN A 57 10.23 3.05 -16.20
N LYS A 58 10.72 2.66 -17.38
CA LYS A 58 11.91 1.78 -17.52
C LYS A 58 13.17 2.49 -18.03
N SER A 59 13.09 3.80 -18.26
CA SER A 59 14.21 4.62 -18.72
C SER A 59 14.29 5.90 -17.90
N ARG A 60 15.44 6.59 -17.93
CA ARG A 60 15.58 7.89 -17.25
C ARG A 60 14.81 9.02 -17.97
N ASP A 61 14.33 8.76 -19.18
CA ASP A 61 13.47 9.68 -19.91
C ASP A 61 12.04 9.64 -19.36
N LYS A 62 11.59 10.77 -18.83
CA LYS A 62 10.26 10.92 -18.22
C LYS A 62 9.12 10.78 -19.24
N ALA A 63 9.39 10.88 -20.54
CA ALA A 63 8.38 10.74 -21.58
C ALA A 63 7.98 9.28 -21.83
N ALA A 64 8.86 8.31 -21.53
CA ALA A 64 8.62 6.88 -21.79
C ALA A 64 7.98 6.18 -20.59
N LYS A 65 6.70 6.48 -20.33
CA LYS A 65 5.89 5.88 -19.25
C LYS A 65 4.72 5.08 -19.81
N THR A 66 4.52 3.87 -19.30
CA THR A 66 3.26 3.15 -19.47
C THR A 66 2.32 3.57 -18.35
N LEU A 67 1.10 3.97 -18.69
CA LEU A 67 0.09 4.44 -17.74
C LEU A 67 -1.16 3.57 -17.88
N ALA A 68 -1.64 3.04 -16.75
CA ALA A 68 -2.93 2.36 -16.68
C ALA A 68 -3.81 2.96 -15.60
N LYS A 69 -5.12 2.73 -15.72
CA LYS A 69 -6.11 3.04 -14.69
C LYS A 69 -5.95 2.07 -13.52
N MET A 70 -6.03 2.60 -12.31
CA MET A 70 -6.10 1.80 -11.08
C MET A 70 -7.48 1.17 -10.93
N ASP A 71 -7.52 -0.14 -10.63
CA ASP A 71 -8.74 -0.82 -10.23
C ASP A 71 -9.03 -0.58 -8.74
N ASP A 72 -10.31 -0.43 -8.39
CA ASP A 72 -10.70 -0.15 -7.00
C ASP A 72 -10.34 -1.31 -6.07
N LYS A 73 -10.41 -2.57 -6.53
CA LYS A 73 -10.03 -3.74 -5.73
C LYS A 73 -8.53 -3.75 -5.48
N ASP A 74 -7.73 -3.51 -6.52
CA ASP A 74 -6.26 -3.46 -6.39
C ASP A 74 -5.82 -2.32 -5.46
N TRP A 75 -6.50 -1.18 -5.52
CA TRP A 75 -6.28 -0.07 -4.59
C TRP A 75 -6.61 -0.45 -3.14
N GLN A 76 -7.75 -1.10 -2.89
CA GLN A 76 -8.11 -1.55 -1.54
C GLN A 76 -7.14 -2.61 -1.00
N ASP A 77 -6.69 -3.55 -1.84
CA ASP A 77 -5.70 -4.55 -1.45
C ASP A 77 -4.36 -3.89 -1.06
N LEU A 78 -3.95 -2.85 -1.78
CA LEU A 78 -2.75 -2.08 -1.48
C LEU A 78 -2.86 -1.34 -0.14
N LEU A 79 -4.00 -0.71 0.14
CA LEU A 79 -4.27 -0.05 1.43
C LEU A 79 -4.31 -1.04 2.59
N ALA A 80 -4.94 -2.20 2.40
CA ALA A 80 -5.01 -3.25 3.42
C ALA A 80 -3.62 -3.82 3.79
N VAL A 81 -2.68 -3.82 2.85
CA VAL A 81 -1.27 -4.18 3.13
C VAL A 81 -0.55 -3.03 3.83
N LEU A 82 -0.77 -1.78 3.40
CA LEU A 82 -0.19 -0.59 4.02
C LEU A 82 -0.59 -0.44 5.49
N ASP A 83 -1.83 -0.75 5.86
CA ASP A 83 -2.34 -0.60 7.24
C ASP A 83 -1.62 -1.49 8.26
N LYS A 84 -0.86 -2.48 7.79
CA LYS A 84 -0.04 -3.36 8.64
C LYS A 84 1.37 -2.81 8.88
N ILE A 85 1.72 -1.69 8.26
CA ILE A 85 3.08 -1.12 8.25
C ILE A 85 3.09 0.18 9.06
N ASP A 86 3.97 0.26 10.05
CA ASP A 86 4.28 1.54 10.70
C ASP A 86 5.19 2.39 9.79
N VAL A 87 4.56 3.23 8.95
CA VAL A 87 5.27 4.13 8.05
C VAL A 87 6.17 5.13 8.76
N THR A 88 5.98 5.38 10.06
CA THR A 88 6.82 6.34 10.80
C THR A 88 8.21 5.80 11.08
N GLN A 89 8.37 4.48 11.14
CA GLN A 89 9.64 3.78 11.38
C GLN A 89 10.25 3.19 10.10
N ILE A 90 9.62 3.40 8.93
CA ILE A 90 10.03 2.76 7.67
C ILE A 90 11.49 3.04 7.27
N ARG A 91 12.04 4.19 7.69
CA ARG A 91 13.43 4.57 7.43
C ARG A 91 14.43 3.67 8.17
N GLU A 92 14.06 3.16 9.34
CA GLU A 92 14.92 2.39 10.22
C GLU A 92 14.96 0.89 9.88
N LEU A 93 14.11 0.47 8.94
CA LEU A 93 14.08 -0.90 8.46
C LEU A 93 15.40 -1.29 7.80
N LYS A 94 15.90 -2.47 8.17
CA LYS A 94 17.19 -2.97 7.68
C LYS A 94 17.00 -3.78 6.41
N ALA A 95 17.85 -3.52 5.43
CA ALA A 95 17.94 -4.36 4.24
C ALA A 95 18.39 -5.79 4.65
N PRO A 96 17.77 -6.86 4.12
CA PRO A 96 18.19 -8.24 4.41
C PRO A 96 19.56 -8.59 3.82
N THR A 97 19.97 -7.90 2.76
CA THR A 97 21.22 -8.12 2.04
C THR A 97 21.89 -6.81 1.62
N ASP A 98 23.17 -6.90 1.21
CA ASP A 98 23.98 -5.78 0.71
C ASP A 98 24.52 -6.03 -0.71
N LYS A 99 23.81 -6.82 -1.52
CA LYS A 99 24.14 -7.15 -2.91
C LYS A 99 24.36 -5.91 -3.77
N ARG A 100 23.65 -4.80 -3.52
CA ARG A 100 23.87 -3.52 -4.21
C ARG A 100 25.29 -2.96 -4.04
N LEU A 101 26.01 -3.33 -2.98
CA LEU A 101 27.37 -2.83 -2.70
C LEU A 101 28.45 -3.52 -3.55
N TYR A 102 28.15 -4.68 -4.12
CA TYR A 102 29.07 -5.47 -4.94
C TYR A 102 28.45 -5.90 -6.28
N ASP A 103 27.55 -5.06 -6.81
CA ASP A 103 26.91 -5.23 -8.12
C ASP A 103 26.08 -6.53 -8.27
N GLY A 104 25.56 -7.06 -7.17
CA GLY A 104 24.70 -8.23 -7.14
C GLY A 104 23.20 -7.93 -7.22
N ALA A 105 22.81 -6.66 -7.08
CA ALA A 105 21.42 -6.20 -7.17
C ALA A 105 21.34 -4.70 -7.47
N ALA A 106 20.23 -4.24 -8.07
CA ALA A 106 19.95 -2.82 -8.21
C ALA A 106 19.63 -2.19 -6.84
N HIS A 107 19.95 -0.91 -6.66
CA HIS A 107 19.57 -0.15 -5.48
C HIS A 107 18.08 0.20 -5.56
N ALA A 108 17.31 -0.18 -4.55
CA ALA A 108 15.89 0.06 -4.46
C ALA A 108 15.50 0.95 -3.27
N GLU A 109 14.43 1.72 -3.46
CA GLU A 109 13.78 2.52 -2.42
C GLU A 109 12.25 2.45 -2.58
N LEU A 110 11.55 2.51 -1.44
CA LEU A 110 10.10 2.69 -1.38
C LEU A 110 9.80 4.02 -0.68
N ILE A 111 8.93 4.82 -1.31
CA ILE A 111 8.42 6.07 -0.76
C ILE A 111 6.89 5.96 -0.68
N ILE A 112 6.35 6.22 0.49
CA ILE A 112 4.92 6.31 0.76
C ILE A 112 4.63 7.76 1.12
N THR A 113 3.80 8.43 0.33
CA THR A 113 3.31 9.77 0.66
C THR A 113 1.93 9.62 1.25
N ARG A 114 1.68 10.16 2.45
CA ARG A 114 0.36 10.21 3.09
C ARG A 114 0.13 11.61 3.62
N GLU A 115 -0.95 12.26 3.18
CA GLU A 115 -1.32 13.62 3.59
C GLU A 115 -0.18 14.63 3.39
N GLY A 116 0.51 14.54 2.24
CA GLY A 116 1.63 15.40 1.88
C GLY A 116 2.95 15.10 2.59
N LYS A 117 2.99 14.15 3.54
CA LYS A 117 4.22 13.72 4.19
C LYS A 117 4.79 12.47 3.52
N ALA A 118 6.05 12.54 3.10
CA ALA A 118 6.77 11.43 2.49
C ALA A 118 7.53 10.61 3.55
N TYR A 119 7.31 9.31 3.53
CA TYR A 119 8.00 8.31 4.35
C TYR A 119 8.81 7.42 3.43
N ARG A 120 10.13 7.35 3.64
CA ARG A 120 11.07 6.67 2.73
C ARG A 120 11.85 5.59 3.48
N THR A 121 11.95 4.40 2.89
CA THR A 121 12.84 3.34 3.39
C THR A 121 14.30 3.77 3.31
N SER A 122 15.16 3.19 4.15
CA SER A 122 16.57 3.11 3.77
C SER A 122 16.72 2.32 2.47
N GLY A 123 17.79 2.60 1.71
CA GLY A 123 18.02 1.90 0.45
C GLY A 123 18.29 0.42 0.67
N PHE A 124 17.64 -0.43 -0.12
CA PHE A 124 17.76 -1.90 -0.05
C PHE A 124 18.04 -2.50 -1.43
N ASP A 125 18.21 -3.81 -1.51
CA ASP A 125 18.48 -4.49 -2.77
C ASP A 125 17.16 -4.81 -3.50
N HIS A 126 17.05 -4.47 -4.78
CA HIS A 126 15.93 -4.90 -5.60
C HIS A 126 15.80 -6.44 -5.56
N GLY A 127 14.59 -6.93 -5.26
CA GLY A 127 14.30 -8.35 -5.02
C GLY A 127 14.48 -8.81 -3.56
N TYR A 128 15.05 -7.98 -2.68
CA TYR A 128 15.24 -8.27 -1.26
C TYR A 128 14.86 -7.04 -0.40
N PRO A 129 13.56 -6.66 -0.34
CA PRO A 129 13.08 -5.60 0.54
C PRO A 129 13.17 -6.01 2.02
N PRO A 130 13.21 -5.05 2.98
CA PRO A 130 13.01 -5.35 4.39
C PRO A 130 11.70 -6.11 4.62
N GLU A 131 11.72 -7.06 5.57
CA GLU A 131 10.63 -8.01 5.82
C GLU A 131 9.28 -7.31 6.06
N GLU A 132 9.31 -6.20 6.80
CA GLU A 132 8.12 -5.45 7.18
C GLU A 132 7.42 -4.78 5.99
N VAL A 133 8.15 -4.45 4.92
CA VAL A 133 7.60 -3.83 3.69
C VAL A 133 7.56 -4.79 2.51
N GLU A 134 8.05 -6.02 2.67
CA GLU A 134 8.08 -7.03 1.61
C GLU A 134 6.69 -7.28 0.99
N PRO A 135 5.60 -7.44 1.77
CA PRO A 135 4.27 -7.64 1.20
C PRO A 135 3.84 -6.45 0.33
N LEU A 136 4.11 -5.22 0.76
CA LEU A 136 3.75 -4.01 0.02
C LEU A 136 4.55 -3.90 -1.28
N VAL A 137 5.86 -4.13 -1.21
CA VAL A 137 6.72 -4.12 -2.41
C VAL A 137 6.28 -5.18 -3.41
N LYS A 138 5.95 -6.40 -2.96
CA LYS A 138 5.44 -7.46 -3.85
C LYS A 138 4.14 -7.06 -4.54
N THR A 139 3.19 -6.48 -3.81
CA THR A 139 1.93 -6.00 -4.40
C THR A 139 2.18 -4.92 -5.44
N ILE A 140 3.02 -3.91 -5.14
CA ILE A 140 3.38 -2.84 -6.08
C ILE A 140 3.98 -3.41 -7.37
N LEU A 141 4.92 -4.36 -7.26
CA LEU A 141 5.60 -4.96 -8.40
C LEU A 141 4.66 -5.84 -9.24
N ALA A 142 3.75 -6.58 -8.61
CA ALA A 142 2.75 -7.39 -9.33
C ALA A 142 1.77 -6.52 -10.13
N LEU A 143 1.35 -5.39 -9.57
CA LEU A 143 0.52 -4.42 -10.28
C LEU A 143 1.26 -3.79 -11.45
N ALA A 144 2.54 -3.44 -11.26
CA ALA A 144 3.38 -2.90 -12.32
C ALA A 144 3.57 -3.90 -13.47
N GLU A 145 3.79 -5.19 -13.16
CA GLU A 145 3.89 -6.25 -14.17
C GLU A 145 2.60 -6.39 -15.00
N THR A 146 1.43 -6.22 -14.37
CA THR A 146 0.15 -6.24 -15.08
C THR A 146 0.02 -5.09 -16.07
N VAL A 147 0.50 -3.89 -15.71
CA VAL A 147 0.52 -2.71 -16.59
C VAL A 147 1.45 -2.90 -17.78
N GLU A 148 2.59 -3.56 -17.57
CA GLU A 148 3.59 -3.79 -18.62
C GLU A 148 3.18 -4.83 -19.67
N LYS A 149 2.22 -5.70 -19.34
CA LYS A 149 1.71 -6.76 -20.22
C LYS A 149 0.50 -6.34 -21.08
N GLN A 150 -0.03 -5.14 -20.86
CA GLN A 150 -1.11 -4.55 -21.65
C GLN A 150 -0.58 -4.04 -22.99
#